data_AF-A0AAW1MXV5-F1
#
_entry.id   AF-A0AAW1MXV5-F1
#
_cell.length_a   1.000
_cell.length_b   1.000
_cell.length_c   1.000
_cell.angle_alpha   90.00
_cell.angle_beta   90.00
_cell.angle_gamma   90.00
#
_symmetry.space_group_name_H-M   'P 1'
#
loop_
_entity.id
_entity.type
_entity.pdbx_description
1 polymer ?
#
loop_
_entity_poly.entity_id
_entity_poly.type
_entity_poly.pdbx_seq_one_letter_code
_entity_poly.pdbx_strand_id
1 'polypeptide(L)'
;MYCDDGRRKHWPIIQNRLILVCKEALEYFLKLQSEAHRDSWTSLLLLVLTRLLKMPDDRFAVHVSHYYPLLCEIVCFDLKAELRSILRRVFLRIGPVFRITAT
;
A
#
# COMPACT_ATOMS: atom_id res chain seq x y z
N MET A 1 -15.42 3.85 -10.32
CA MET A 1 -16.19 2.97 -9.41
C MET A 1 -16.61 3.65 -8.10
N TYR A 2 -15.85 4.64 -7.58
CA TYR A 2 -16.19 5.38 -6.35
C TYR A 2 -16.95 6.71 -6.57
N CYS A 3 -17.50 6.93 -7.76
CA CYS A 3 -18.27 8.14 -8.09
C CYS A 3 -19.77 7.84 -8.29
N ASP A 4 -20.20 6.62 -7.96
CA ASP A 4 -21.60 6.23 -7.99
C ASP A 4 -22.13 6.22 -6.56
N ASP A 5 -22.77 7.33 -6.18
CA ASP A 5 -23.31 7.53 -4.85
C ASP A 5 -24.41 6.51 -4.50
N GLY A 6 -25.07 5.91 -5.51
CA GLY A 6 -26.05 4.85 -5.32
C GLY A 6 -25.47 3.55 -4.76
N ARG A 7 -24.13 3.39 -4.75
CA ARG A 7 -23.44 2.20 -4.25
C ARG A 7 -22.66 2.43 -2.95
N ARG A 8 -22.82 3.58 -2.30
CA ARG A 8 -22.12 3.92 -1.04
C ARG A 8 -22.24 2.85 0.03
N LYS A 9 -23.41 2.20 0.14
CA LYS A 9 -23.65 1.09 1.09
C LYS A 9 -22.68 -0.09 0.94
N HIS A 10 -22.09 -0.28 -0.25
CA HIS A 10 -21.13 -1.36 -0.51
C HIS A 10 -19.68 -0.93 -0.36
N TRP A 11 -19.38 0.37 -0.24
CA TRP A 11 -18.00 0.85 -0.17
C TRP A 11 -17.19 0.26 0.98
N PRO A 12 -17.73 0.10 2.22
CA PRO A 12 -16.99 -0.54 3.31
C PRO A 12 -16.62 -1.99 3.01
N ILE A 13 -17.53 -2.75 2.39
CA ILE A 13 -17.31 -4.14 2.03
C ILE A 13 -16.22 -4.24 0.96
N ILE A 14 -16.27 -3.39 -0.06
CA ILE A 14 -15.26 -3.34 -1.12
C ILE A 14 -13.90 -2.96 -0.53
N GLN A 15 -13.86 -1.94 0.34
CA GLN A 15 -12.65 -1.52 1.02
C GLN A 15 -12.03 -2.66 1.83
N ASN A 16 -12.81 -3.38 2.63
CA ASN A 16 -12.31 -4.54 3.38
C ASN A 16 -11.77 -5.63 2.47
N ARG A 17 -12.46 -5.96 1.37
CA ARG A 17 -11.95 -6.95 0.40
C ARG A 17 -10.64 -6.52 -0.24
N LEU A 18 -10.51 -5.24 -0.59
CA LEU A 18 -9.26 -4.67 -1.11
C LEU A 18 -8.15 -4.70 -0.06
N ILE A 19 -8.46 -4.43 1.20
CA ILE A 19 -7.50 -4.53 2.30
C ILE A 19 -6.97 -5.96 2.42
N LEU A 20 -7.86 -6.95 2.46
CA LEU A 20 -7.48 -8.36 2.61
C LEU A 20 -6.60 -8.84 1.45
N VAL A 21 -7.03 -8.65 0.20
CA VAL A 21 -6.26 -9.15 -0.97
C VAL A 21 -4.90 -8.48 -1.08
N CYS A 22 -4.80 -7.18 -0.81
CA CYS A 22 -3.50 -6.49 -0.83
C CYS A 22 -2.61 -6.95 0.33
N LYS A 23 -3.18 -7.19 1.51
CA LYS A 23 -2.43 -7.71 2.66
C LYS A 23 -1.87 -9.09 2.35
N GLU A 24 -2.68 -10.01 1.83
CA GLU A 24 -2.25 -11.35 1.39
C GLU A 24 -1.16 -11.27 0.32
N ALA A 25 -1.27 -10.36 -0.66
CA ALA A 25 -0.26 -10.17 -1.68
C ALA A 25 1.08 -9.68 -1.11
N LEU A 26 1.06 -8.73 -0.16
CA LEU A 26 2.26 -8.23 0.51
C LEU A 26 2.90 -9.32 1.39
N GLU A 27 2.10 -10.07 2.13
CA GLU A 27 2.56 -11.22 2.93
C GLU A 27 3.18 -12.31 2.06
N TYR A 28 2.60 -12.59 0.90
CA TYR A 28 3.16 -13.53 -0.06
C TYR A 28 4.50 -13.04 -0.62
N PHE A 29 4.59 -11.77 -1.00
CA PHE A 29 5.83 -11.17 -1.47
C PHE A 29 6.97 -11.31 -0.44
N LEU A 30 6.68 -11.09 0.84
CA LEU A 30 7.65 -11.24 1.93
C LEU A 30 8.18 -12.68 2.08
N LYS A 31 7.40 -13.69 1.69
CA LYS A 31 7.80 -15.10 1.75
C LYS A 31 8.60 -15.56 0.52
N LEU A 32 8.67 -14.76 -0.54
CA LEU A 32 9.46 -15.11 -1.72
C LEU A 32 10.94 -15.11 -1.37
N GLN A 33 11.60 -16.26 -1.51
CA GLN A 33 13.03 -16.41 -1.25
C GLN A 33 13.90 -16.04 -2.47
N SER A 34 13.38 -16.29 -3.68
CA SER A 34 14.08 -16.01 -4.95
C SER A 34 14.02 -14.53 -5.30
N GLU A 35 15.18 -13.94 -5.55
CA GLU A 35 15.31 -12.56 -6.06
C GLU A 35 14.61 -12.39 -7.41
N ALA A 36 14.75 -13.36 -8.34
CA ALA A 36 14.09 -13.30 -9.65
C ALA A 36 12.55 -13.26 -9.51
N HIS A 37 11.99 -13.99 -8.54
CA HIS A 37 10.56 -13.92 -8.26
C HIS A 37 10.18 -12.56 -7.66
N ARG A 38 10.95 -12.03 -6.70
CA ARG A 38 10.70 -10.69 -6.15
C ARG A 38 10.77 -9.60 -7.23
N ASP A 39 11.73 -9.73 -8.15
CA ASP A 39 11.90 -8.82 -9.28
C ASP A 39 10.67 -8.75 -10.18
N SER A 40 10.04 -9.90 -10.42
CA SER A 40 8.83 -10.02 -11.23
C SER A 40 7.62 -9.33 -10.59
N TRP A 41 7.66 -9.08 -9.27
CA TRP A 41 6.62 -8.38 -8.52
C TRP A 41 6.78 -6.85 -8.51
N THR A 42 7.89 -6.31 -9.03
CA THR A 42 8.18 -4.88 -8.99
C THR A 42 7.03 -4.04 -9.57
N SER A 43 6.54 -4.38 -10.76
CA SER A 43 5.46 -3.65 -11.44
C SER A 43 4.15 -3.69 -10.65
N LEU A 44 3.83 -4.82 -10.02
CA LEU A 44 2.65 -4.99 -9.19
C LEU A 44 2.73 -4.13 -7.93
N LEU A 45 3.87 -4.16 -7.23
CA LEU A 45 4.08 -3.34 -6.03
C LEU A 45 4.04 -1.84 -6.36
N LEU A 46 4.68 -1.41 -7.45
CA LEU A 46 4.61 -0.03 -7.94
C LEU A 46 3.16 0.39 -8.19
N LEU A 47 2.35 -0.46 -8.83
CA LEU A 47 0.94 -0.18 -9.07
C LEU A 47 0.16 -0.04 -7.75
N VAL A 48 0.32 -0.98 -6.83
CA VAL A 48 -0.37 -0.97 -5.52
C VAL A 48 -0.01 0.29 -4.73
N LEU A 49 1.28 0.59 -4.57
CA LEU A 49 1.74 1.76 -3.81
C LEU A 49 1.38 3.08 -4.49
N THR A 50 1.37 3.14 -5.82
CA THR A 50 0.88 4.31 -6.57
C THR A 50 -0.59 4.54 -6.33
N ARG A 51 -1.41 3.48 -6.32
CA ARG A 51 -2.84 3.58 -6.04
C ARG A 51 -3.10 3.99 -4.60
N LEU A 52 -2.33 3.45 -3.64
CA LEU A 52 -2.38 3.84 -2.23
C LEU A 52 -2.09 5.35 -2.07
N LEU A 53 -1.02 5.85 -2.70
CA LEU A 53 -0.66 7.28 -2.66
C LEU A 53 -1.70 8.21 -3.31
N LYS A 54 -2.54 7.70 -4.21
CA LYS A 54 -3.61 8.49 -4.85
C LYS A 54 -4.93 8.46 -4.09
N MET A 55 -5.07 7.65 -3.03
CA MET A 55 -6.28 7.63 -2.22
C MET A 55 -6.42 8.95 -1.45
N PRO A 56 -7.64 9.44 -1.19
CA PRO A 56 -7.88 10.51 -0.22
C PRO A 56 -7.38 10.13 1.18
N ASP A 57 -7.10 11.12 2.03
CA ASP A 57 -6.40 10.91 3.31
C ASP A 57 -7.12 9.96 4.27
N ASP A 58 -8.45 10.06 4.36
CA ASP A 58 -9.29 9.17 5.17
C ASP A 58 -9.10 7.70 4.78
N ARG A 59 -9.07 7.42 3.47
CA ARG A 59 -8.92 6.05 2.96
C ARG A 59 -7.47 5.60 2.97
N PHE A 60 -6.54 6.48 2.66
CA PHE A 60 -5.12 6.21 2.81
C PHE A 60 -4.82 5.77 4.24
N ALA A 61 -5.33 6.49 5.25
CA ALA A 61 -5.15 6.16 6.66
C ALA A 61 -5.63 4.74 6.98
N VAL A 62 -6.83 4.37 6.52
CA VAL A 62 -7.35 3.01 6.78
C VAL A 62 -6.49 1.95 6.09
N HIS A 63 -6.15 2.12 4.82
CA HIS A 63 -5.35 1.13 4.09
C HIS A 63 -3.92 1.02 4.64
N VAL A 64 -3.22 2.14 4.80
CA VAL A 64 -1.82 2.15 5.24
C VAL A 64 -1.68 1.60 6.65
N SER A 65 -2.65 1.81 7.55
CA SER A 65 -2.62 1.20 8.90
C SER A 65 -2.57 -0.32 8.87
N HIS A 66 -3.22 -0.96 7.89
CA HIS A 66 -3.21 -2.42 7.74
C HIS A 66 -1.94 -2.94 7.07
N TYR A 67 -1.29 -2.13 6.23
CA TYR A 67 -0.12 -2.53 5.47
C TYR A 67 1.20 -2.13 6.14
N TYR A 68 1.18 -1.15 7.03
CA TYR A 68 2.38 -0.50 7.57
C TYR A 68 3.45 -1.49 8.08
N PRO A 69 3.14 -2.50 8.92
CA PRO A 69 4.15 -3.47 9.34
C PRO A 69 4.78 -4.22 8.17
N LEU A 70 3.98 -4.63 7.18
CA LEU A 70 4.47 -5.34 6.00
C LEU A 70 5.35 -4.45 5.12
N LEU A 71 5.00 -3.16 4.99
CA LEU A 71 5.82 -2.20 4.25
C LEU A 71 7.17 -1.96 4.94
N CYS A 72 7.21 -1.96 6.28
CA CYS A 72 8.46 -1.90 7.04
C CYS A 72 9.35 -3.11 6.76
N GLU A 73 8.80 -4.32 6.76
CA GLU A 73 9.55 -5.54 6.42
C GLU A 73 10.08 -5.50 4.98
N ILE A 74 9.28 -4.99 4.03
CA ILE A 74 9.69 -4.89 2.61
C ILE A 74 10.95 -4.03 2.46
N VAL A 75 11.13 -2.98 3.27
CA VAL A 75 12.31 -2.09 3.20
C VAL A 75 13.62 -2.83 3.52
N CYS A 76 13.55 -3.96 4.23
CA CYS A 76 14.73 -4.77 4.57
C CYS A 76 15.31 -5.55 3.38
N PHE A 77 14.58 -5.66 2.26
CA PHE A 77 15.10 -6.29 1.04
C PHE A 77 15.95 -5.34 0.21
N ASP A 78 16.81 -5.91 -0.64
CA ASP A 78 17.47 -5.15 -1.71
C ASP A 78 16.45 -4.83 -2.80
N LEU A 79 15.90 -3.61 -2.74
CA LEU A 79 14.83 -3.14 -3.62
C LEU A 79 15.38 -2.26 -4.74
N LYS A 80 14.79 -2.41 -5.92
CA LYS A 80 15.01 -1.48 -7.04
C LYS A 80 14.70 -0.03 -6.65
N ALA A 81 15.42 0.91 -7.26
CA ALA A 81 15.40 2.32 -6.88
C ALA A 81 14.00 2.93 -6.95
N GLU A 82 13.22 2.56 -7.97
CA GLU A 82 11.84 3.01 -8.16
C GLU A 82 10.91 2.55 -7.03
N LEU A 83 11.09 1.32 -6.53
CA LEU A 83 10.29 0.78 -5.44
C LEU A 83 10.66 1.44 -4.11
N ARG A 84 11.96 1.66 -3.85
CA ARG A 84 12.43 2.44 -2.69
C ARG A 84 11.87 3.87 -2.71
N SER A 85 11.90 4.52 -3.87
CA SER A 85 11.40 5.88 -4.04
C SER A 85 9.91 5.98 -3.71
N ILE A 86 9.07 5.06 -4.19
CA ILE A 86 7.63 5.10 -3.91
C ILE A 86 7.30 4.72 -2.46
N LEU A 87 8.00 3.74 -1.87
CA LEU A 87 7.85 3.39 -0.45
C LEU A 87 8.19 4.59 0.44
N ARG A 88 9.28 5.29 0.16
CA ARG A 88 9.65 6.52 0.86
C ARG A 88 8.52 7.56 0.82
N ARG A 89 7.86 7.73 -0.34
CA ARG A 89 6.71 8.65 -0.46
C ARG A 89 5.53 8.19 0.37
N VAL A 90 5.27 6.89 0.48
CA VAL A 90 4.23 6.35 1.37
C VAL A 90 4.54 6.70 2.82
N PHE A 91 5.75 6.41 3.30
CA PHE A 91 6.14 6.68 4.68
C PHE A 91 6.11 8.18 5.02
N LEU A 92 6.59 9.04 4.12
CA LEU A 92 6.52 10.49 4.33
C LEU A 92 5.08 10.99 4.40
N ARG A 93 4.14 10.39 3.67
CA ARG A 93 2.73 10.76 3.71
C ARG A 93 2.05 10.39 5.03
N ILE A 94 2.54 9.37 5.73
CA ILE A 94 1.99 8.95 7.04
C ILE A 94 2.10 10.10 8.06
N GLY A 95 3.22 10.82 8.07
CA GLY A 95 3.47 11.94 8.99
C GLY A 95 2.32 12.95 9.09
N PRO A 96 1.98 13.67 8.00
CA PRO A 96 0.90 14.65 8.00
C PRO A 96 -0.49 14.01 8.13
N VAL A 97 -0.75 12.85 7.51
CA VAL A 97 -2.09 12.22 7.56
C VAL A 97 -2.46 11.80 8.99
N PHE A 98 -1.51 11.28 9.75
CA PHE A 98 -1.71 10.87 11.14
C PHE A 98 -1.33 11.97 12.15
N ARG A 99 -1.00 13.17 11.68
CA ARG A 99 -0.61 14.33 12.51
C ARG A 99 0.58 14.04 13.44
N ILE A 100 1.53 13.23 12.97
CA ILE A 100 2.80 12.93 13.66
C ILE A 100 3.78 14.09 13.49
N THR A 101 3.80 14.69 12.30
CA THR A 101 4.63 15.86 11.96
C THR A 101 3.72 17.02 11.60
N ALA A 102 4.11 18.24 11.98
CA ALA A 102 3.47 19.44 11.45
C ALA A 102 3.72 19.52 9.94
N THR A 103 2.67 19.83 9.18
CA THR A 103 2.73 20.11 7.73
C THR A 103 3.52 21.36 7.43
#